data_AF-A0A820L551-F1
#
_entry.id   AF-A0A820L551-F1
#
_cell.length_a   1.000
_cell.length_b   1.000
_cell.length_c   1.000
_cell.angle_alpha   90.00
_cell.angle_beta   90.00
_cell.angle_gamma   90.00
#
_symmetry.space_group_name_H-M   'P 1'
#
loop_
_entity.id
_entity.type
_entity.pdbx_description
1 polymer ?
#
loop_
_entity_poly.entity_id
_entity_poly.type
_entity_poly.pdbx_seq_one_letter_code
_entity_poly.pdbx_strand_id
1 'polypeptide(L)'
;MTGNGLQIQYRFPRQPFPRTSNMVHIELIFTNTTTNKDIQSIKFLKARPGVQIEGFKDIDVLPSGASMVTSIGVDFNDKTQAALFDISFDGRQLSTPVSISCHVGELFEQKFLNEQEFNQNLARLRGMHEITGNLNLSEVQMKKLNFTTIQSKIIQCANISSVPSSSGDSTIYRY
;
A
#
# COMPACT_ATOMS: atom_id res chain seq x y z
N MET A 1 -0.30 11.83 9.40
CA MET A 1 0.21 12.55 10.60
C MET A 1 0.17 14.04 10.32
N THR A 2 -0.17 14.88 11.30
CA THR A 2 -0.10 16.35 11.16
C THR A 2 0.48 16.95 12.44
N GLY A 3 1.44 17.87 12.33
CA GLY A 3 1.99 18.56 13.47
C GLY A 3 2.98 19.64 13.07
N ASN A 4 2.98 20.76 13.80
CA ASN A 4 3.91 21.87 13.60
C ASN A 4 4.00 22.39 12.14
N GLY A 5 2.87 22.41 11.44
CA GLY A 5 2.83 22.87 10.04
C GLY A 5 3.22 21.81 9.00
N LEU A 6 3.67 20.62 9.40
CA LEU A 6 3.94 19.51 8.50
C LEU A 6 2.82 18.48 8.56
N GLN A 7 2.24 18.17 7.42
CA GLN A 7 1.36 17.02 7.24
C GLN A 7 2.08 15.96 6.39
N ILE A 8 1.89 14.69 6.76
CA ILE A 8 2.39 13.53 6.04
C ILE A 8 1.23 12.58 5.79
N GLN A 9 0.99 12.30 4.53
CA GLN A 9 0.10 11.24 4.05
C GLN A 9 0.94 10.18 3.34
N TYR A 10 0.38 9.00 3.14
CA TYR A 10 1.03 7.95 2.36
C TYR A 10 0.03 7.20 1.51
N ARG A 11 0.51 6.58 0.43
CA ARG A 11 -0.28 5.67 -0.42
C ARG A 11 0.60 4.54 -0.95
N PHE A 12 -0.05 3.44 -1.31
CA PHE A 12 0.55 2.30 -1.99
C PHE A 12 0.29 2.45 -3.50
N PRO A 13 1.30 2.82 -4.31
CA PRO A 13 1.13 2.98 -5.75
C PRO A 13 0.95 1.64 -6.48
N ARG A 14 1.19 0.50 -5.81
CA ARG A 14 1.14 -0.87 -6.37
C ARG A 14 2.02 -1.03 -7.60
N GLN A 15 3.21 -0.46 -7.49
CA GLN A 15 4.30 -0.63 -8.44
C GLN A 15 5.47 -1.29 -7.70
N PRO A 16 6.31 -2.07 -8.38
CA PRO A 16 7.52 -2.62 -7.78
C PRO A 16 8.42 -1.51 -7.24
N PHE A 17 9.00 -1.72 -6.06
CA PHE A 17 9.98 -0.78 -5.54
C PHE A 17 11.29 -0.88 -6.36
N PRO A 18 11.82 0.22 -6.93
CA PRO A 18 12.88 0.12 -7.95
C PRO A 18 14.22 -0.48 -7.50
N ARG A 19 14.51 -0.53 -6.19
CA ARG A 19 15.82 -0.99 -5.69
C ARG A 19 15.85 -2.46 -5.28
N THR A 20 14.73 -2.97 -4.77
CA THR A 20 14.65 -4.29 -4.13
C THR A 20 13.24 -4.86 -4.26
N SER A 21 13.14 -6.14 -4.63
CA SER A 21 11.86 -6.81 -4.89
C SER A 21 11.12 -7.26 -3.63
N ASN A 22 11.78 -7.30 -2.47
CA ASN A 22 11.19 -7.71 -1.19
C ASN A 22 10.58 -6.55 -0.38
N MET A 23 10.59 -5.33 -0.92
CA MET A 23 10.06 -4.15 -0.24
C MET A 23 8.75 -3.67 -0.86
N VAL A 24 7.79 -3.31 -0.01
CA VAL A 24 6.56 -2.66 -0.44
C VAL A 24 6.85 -1.21 -0.78
N HIS A 25 6.56 -0.81 -2.02
CA HIS A 25 6.69 0.57 -2.47
C HIS A 25 5.61 1.43 -1.82
N ILE A 26 6.02 2.51 -1.17
CA ILE A 26 5.13 3.49 -0.55
C ILE A 26 5.53 4.89 -1.01
N GLU A 27 4.53 5.69 -1.37
CA GLU A 27 4.72 7.11 -1.60
C GLU A 27 4.31 7.90 -0.36
N LEU A 28 5.21 8.77 0.11
CA LEU A 28 4.97 9.74 1.16
C LEU A 28 4.67 11.10 0.52
N ILE A 29 3.57 11.71 0.97
CA ILE A 29 3.13 13.04 0.52
C ILE A 29 3.32 13.98 1.71
N PHE A 30 4.31 14.85 1.60
CA PHE A 30 4.59 15.89 2.59
C PHE A 30 3.89 17.17 2.17
N THR A 31 3.10 17.75 3.07
CA THR A 31 2.37 19.01 2.82
C THR A 31 2.73 20.01 3.91
N ASN A 32 3.23 21.18 3.50
CA ASN A 32 3.42 22.30 4.42
C ASN A 32 2.08 23.04 4.54
N THR A 33 1.44 22.89 5.69
CA THR A 33 0.12 23.47 5.96
C THR A 33 0.21 24.91 6.49
N THR A 34 1.41 25.49 6.60
CA THR A 34 1.60 26.89 6.97
C THR A 34 1.48 27.80 5.75
N THR A 35 1.20 29.09 5.98
CA THR A 35 0.97 30.10 4.94
C THR A 35 2.06 31.16 4.84
N ASN A 36 3.04 31.13 5.76
CA ASN A 36 4.03 32.19 5.93
C ASN A 36 5.47 31.69 6.12
N LYS A 37 5.72 30.38 6.09
CA LYS A 37 7.05 29.83 6.38
C LYS A 37 7.32 28.54 5.61
N ASP A 38 8.50 28.46 5.03
CA ASP A 38 9.00 27.21 4.43
C ASP A 38 9.51 26.26 5.52
N ILE A 39 9.27 24.97 5.32
CA ILE A 39 9.85 23.92 6.17
C ILE A 39 11.17 23.49 5.54
N GLN A 40 12.22 23.44 6.35
CA GLN A 40 13.58 23.18 5.90
C GLN A 40 14.03 21.78 6.31
N SER A 41 14.89 21.14 5.51
CA SER A 41 15.65 19.95 5.88
C SER A 41 14.81 18.82 6.49
N ILE A 42 13.78 18.34 5.78
CA ILE A 42 13.05 17.14 6.18
C ILE A 42 13.95 15.93 5.90
N LYS A 43 14.39 15.25 6.96
CA LYS A 43 15.37 14.15 6.87
C LYS A 43 14.89 12.90 7.56
N PHE A 44 15.26 11.75 7.02
CA PHE A 44 15.16 10.48 7.73
C PHE A 44 16.19 10.44 8.86
N LEU A 45 15.78 9.95 10.03
CA LEU A 45 16.68 9.76 11.17
C LEU A 45 16.98 8.29 11.41
N LYS A 46 15.95 7.52 11.75
CA LYS A 46 16.07 6.11 12.11
C LYS A 46 14.75 5.37 11.99
N ALA A 47 14.82 4.11 11.64
CA ALA A 47 13.71 3.17 11.79
C ALA A 47 13.71 2.57 13.21
N ARG A 48 12.55 2.10 13.67
CA ARG A 48 12.49 1.27 14.89
C ARG A 48 13.19 -0.07 14.66
N PRO A 49 13.71 -0.71 15.72
CA PRO A 49 14.32 -2.03 15.60
C PRO A 49 13.41 -3.04 14.88
N GLY A 50 13.95 -3.75 13.90
CA GLY A 50 13.21 -4.74 13.10
C GLY A 50 12.43 -4.18 11.91
N VAL A 51 12.44 -2.85 11.70
CA VAL A 51 11.86 -2.21 10.51
C VAL A 51 13.00 -1.84 9.55
N GLN A 52 12.91 -2.27 8.29
CA GLN A 52 13.84 -1.86 7.24
C GLN A 52 13.13 -0.88 6.30
N ILE A 53 13.78 0.26 6.06
CA ILE A 53 13.30 1.32 5.17
C ILE A 53 14.43 1.74 4.24
N GLU A 54 14.13 1.80 2.96
CA GLU A 54 15.03 2.32 1.93
C GLU A 54 14.35 3.40 1.10
N GLY A 55 15.12 4.10 0.28
CA GLY A 55 14.54 5.04 -0.70
C GLY A 55 14.36 6.46 -0.21
N PHE A 56 14.33 6.69 1.11
CA PHE A 56 14.02 8.02 1.65
C PHE A 56 14.98 9.08 1.10
N LYS A 57 14.41 10.06 0.40
CA LYS A 57 15.11 11.22 -0.13
C LYS A 57 14.81 12.42 0.74
N ASP A 58 15.86 13.01 1.32
CA ASP A 58 15.76 14.23 2.10
C ASP A 58 15.20 15.38 1.27
N ILE A 59 14.46 16.26 1.95
CA ILE A 59 13.81 17.43 1.36
C ILE A 59 14.49 18.67 1.94
N ASP A 60 15.24 19.40 1.10
CA ASP A 60 15.94 20.60 1.56
C ASP A 60 14.96 21.71 1.94
N VAL A 61 13.94 21.94 1.11
CA VAL A 61 12.92 22.97 1.31
C VAL A 61 11.55 22.43 0.88
N LEU A 62 10.55 22.60 1.74
CA LEU A 62 9.14 22.42 1.41
C LEU A 62 8.44 23.78 1.57
N PRO A 63 8.17 24.49 0.44
CA PRO A 63 7.62 25.83 0.48
C PRO A 63 6.27 25.91 1.21
N SER A 64 5.97 27.08 1.76
CA SER A 64 4.68 27.38 2.39
C SER A 64 3.50 27.01 1.49
N GLY A 65 2.55 26.23 2.00
CA GLY A 65 1.37 25.76 1.25
C GLY A 65 1.64 24.69 0.18
N ALA A 66 2.90 24.29 -0.03
CA ALA A 66 3.26 23.32 -1.06
C ALA A 66 3.16 21.87 -0.56
N SER A 67 3.09 20.95 -1.53
CA SER A 67 3.21 19.51 -1.28
C SER A 67 4.33 18.90 -2.12
N MET A 68 5.02 17.91 -1.59
CA MET A 68 6.01 17.13 -2.32
C MET A 68 5.85 15.64 -2.04
N VAL A 69 6.05 14.84 -3.09
CA VAL A 69 5.96 13.38 -3.03
C VAL A 69 7.37 12.79 -3.05
N THR A 70 7.62 11.81 -2.18
CA THR A 70 8.83 10.99 -2.20
C THR A 70 8.45 9.51 -2.09
N SER A 71 9.35 8.62 -2.50
CA SER A 71 9.14 7.19 -2.48
C SER A 71 10.07 6.51 -1.49
N ILE A 72 9.54 5.54 -0.76
CA ILE A 72 10.30 4.64 0.11
C ILE A 72 9.93 3.18 -0.18
N GLY A 73 10.85 2.29 0.15
CA GLY A 73 10.61 0.86 0.24
C GLY A 73 10.57 0.46 1.70
N VAL A 74 9.58 -0.33 2.11
CA VAL A 74 9.49 -0.86 3.47
C VAL A 74 9.40 -2.38 3.41
N ASP A 75 10.30 -3.05 4.12
CA ASP A 75 10.19 -4.49 4.35
C ASP A 75 9.32 -4.73 5.59
N PHE A 76 8.10 -5.22 5.36
CA PHE A 76 7.17 -5.58 6.42
C PHE A 76 7.38 -7.01 6.94
N ASN A 77 8.23 -7.82 6.30
CA ASN A 77 8.56 -9.20 6.68
C ASN A 77 7.30 -10.04 7.01
N ASP A 78 6.32 -10.00 6.09
CA ASP A 78 5.00 -10.66 6.18
C ASP A 78 4.14 -10.27 7.41
N LYS A 79 4.42 -9.14 8.05
CA LYS A 79 3.66 -8.63 9.20
C LYS A 79 2.79 -7.45 8.81
N THR A 80 1.67 -7.30 9.51
CA THR A 80 0.77 -6.15 9.41
C THR A 80 1.06 -5.07 10.46
N GLN A 81 2.09 -5.25 11.29
CA GLN A 81 2.51 -4.25 12.25
C GLN A 81 2.98 -2.98 11.53
N ALA A 82 2.69 -1.83 12.11
CA ALA A 82 3.06 -0.56 11.51
C ALA A 82 4.59 -0.41 11.44
N ALA A 83 5.10 0.01 10.29
CA ALA A 83 6.47 0.45 10.13
C ALA A 83 6.61 1.83 10.77
N LEU A 84 7.41 1.88 11.82
CA LEU A 84 7.66 3.07 12.61
C LEU A 84 9.07 3.59 12.34
N PHE A 85 9.19 4.87 12.03
CA PHE A 85 10.46 5.54 11.84
C PHE A 85 10.34 7.01 12.21
N ASP A 86 11.48 7.65 12.42
CA ASP A 86 11.56 9.02 12.86
C ASP A 86 12.13 9.91 11.75
N ILE A 87 11.56 11.11 11.59
CA ILE A 87 12.10 12.17 10.74
C ILE A 87 12.45 13.41 11.59
N SER A 88 13.31 14.28 11.06
CA SER A 88 13.53 15.64 11.57
C SER A 88 13.20 16.67 10.50
N PHE A 89 12.90 17.90 10.92
CA PHE A 89 12.79 19.07 10.04
C PHE A 89 13.07 20.35 10.83
N ASP A 90 13.33 21.45 10.13
CA ASP A 90 13.68 22.77 10.69
C ASP A 90 14.87 22.74 11.66
N GLY A 91 15.81 21.79 11.50
CA GLY A 91 16.95 21.62 12.41
C GLY A 91 16.56 21.30 13.86
N ARG A 92 15.33 20.82 14.08
CA ARG A 92 14.82 20.50 15.41
C ARG A 92 15.58 19.32 16.02
N GLN A 93 15.85 19.41 17.32
CA GLN A 93 16.47 18.30 18.07
C GLN A 93 15.49 17.14 18.33
N LEU A 94 14.18 17.44 18.42
CA LEU A 94 13.17 16.42 18.66
C LEU A 94 12.75 15.75 17.35
N SER A 95 12.81 14.42 17.35
CA SER A 95 12.37 13.60 16.24
C SER A 95 10.84 13.51 16.16
N THR A 96 10.31 13.47 14.94
CA THR A 96 8.88 13.33 14.66
C THR A 96 8.59 11.90 14.19
N PRO A 97 7.82 11.10 14.95
CA PRO A 97 7.58 9.70 14.60
C PRO A 97 6.53 9.56 13.49
N VAL A 98 6.88 8.86 12.41
CA VAL A 98 6.01 8.48 11.31
C VAL A 98 5.61 7.01 11.48
N SER A 99 4.34 6.71 11.22
CA SER A 99 3.76 5.37 11.30
C SER A 99 3.04 5.03 10.01
N ILE A 100 3.43 3.91 9.41
CA ILE A 100 2.82 3.38 8.18
C ILE A 100 2.28 1.99 8.47
N SER A 101 0.95 1.85 8.43
CA SER A 101 0.30 0.55 8.52
C SER A 101 0.13 -0.06 7.13
N CYS A 102 0.53 -1.32 6.97
CA CYS A 102 0.30 -2.09 5.75
C CYS A 102 -0.93 -2.98 5.92
N HIS A 103 -1.89 -2.85 5.00
CA HIS A 103 -2.98 -3.81 4.91
C HIS A 103 -2.46 -5.09 4.25
N VAL A 104 -3.01 -6.25 4.61
CA VAL A 104 -2.59 -7.55 4.07
C VAL A 104 -2.59 -7.55 2.54
N GLY A 105 -3.56 -6.88 1.91
CA GLY A 105 -3.68 -6.76 0.45
C GLY A 105 -2.49 -6.08 -0.25
N GLU A 106 -1.68 -5.30 0.48
CA GLU A 106 -0.52 -4.59 -0.04
C GLU A 106 0.79 -5.38 0.18
N LEU A 107 0.76 -6.47 0.95
CA LEU A 107 1.89 -7.40 1.09
C LEU A 107 2.04 -8.30 -0.13
N PHE A 108 0.99 -8.42 -0.94
CA PHE A 108 1.02 -9.21 -2.16
C PHE A 108 1.54 -8.38 -3.34
N GLU A 109 2.39 -9.00 -4.15
CA GLU A 109 2.72 -8.49 -5.46
C GLU A 109 1.66 -8.95 -6.47
N GLN A 110 1.28 -8.05 -7.38
CA GLN A 110 0.39 -8.40 -8.47
C GLN A 110 1.11 -9.36 -9.42
N LYS A 111 0.59 -10.58 -9.52
CA LYS A 111 1.06 -11.57 -10.50
C LYS A 111 -0.07 -11.92 -11.46
N PHE A 112 0.18 -11.73 -12.75
CA PHE A 112 -0.70 -12.24 -13.79
C PHE A 112 -0.58 -13.76 -13.87
N LEU A 113 -1.71 -14.45 -13.80
CA LEU A 113 -1.81 -15.89 -14.02
C LEU A 113 -2.70 -16.14 -15.23
N ASN A 114 -2.27 -17.06 -16.09
CA ASN A 114 -3.16 -17.62 -17.10
C ASN A 114 -4.04 -18.74 -16.50
N GLU A 115 -5.06 -19.17 -17.23
CA GLU A 115 -6.00 -20.18 -16.77
C GLU A 115 -5.32 -21.52 -16.43
N GLN A 116 -4.30 -21.92 -17.20
CA GLN A 116 -3.56 -23.15 -16.95
C GLN A 116 -2.79 -23.09 -15.63
N GLU A 117 -2.06 -22.01 -15.38
CA GLU A 117 -1.32 -21.79 -14.13
C GLU A 117 -2.25 -21.72 -12.91
N PHE A 118 -3.39 -21.05 -13.06
CA PHE A 118 -4.41 -20.99 -12.01
C PHE A 118 -4.94 -22.38 -11.67
N ASN A 119 -5.33 -23.16 -12.68
CA ASN A 119 -5.86 -24.52 -12.49
C ASN A 119 -4.82 -25.47 -11.87
N GLN A 120 -3.55 -25.34 -12.24
CA GLN A 120 -2.46 -26.11 -11.62
C GLN A 120 -2.29 -25.75 -10.13
N ASN A 121 -2.31 -24.46 -9.79
CA ASN A 121 -2.23 -24.01 -8.39
C ASN A 121 -3.45 -24.45 -7.58
N LEU A 122 -4.66 -24.33 -8.14
CA LEU A 122 -5.90 -24.80 -7.53
C LEU A 122 -5.84 -26.31 -7.25
N ALA A 123 -5.44 -27.11 -8.24
CA ALA A 123 -5.32 -28.56 -8.06
C ALA A 123 -4.31 -28.95 -6.97
N ARG A 124 -3.25 -28.16 -6.79
CA ARG A 124 -2.21 -28.37 -5.77
C ARG A 124 -2.66 -27.94 -4.37
N LEU A 125 -3.47 -26.90 -4.26
CA LEU A 125 -3.85 -26.27 -2.98
C LEU A 125 -5.26 -26.66 -2.49
N ARG A 126 -6.07 -27.33 -3.30
CA ARG A 126 -7.44 -27.75 -2.92
C ARG A 126 -7.50 -28.59 -1.64
N GLY A 127 -8.67 -28.65 -1.01
CA GLY A 127 -8.91 -29.44 0.20
C GLY A 127 -8.56 -28.66 1.46
N MET A 128 -7.47 -28.99 2.15
CA MET A 128 -7.17 -28.42 3.47
C MET A 128 -6.71 -26.96 3.45
N HIS A 129 -6.45 -26.36 2.27
CA HIS A 129 -6.10 -24.94 2.13
C HIS A 129 -7.23 -24.09 1.53
N GLU A 130 -8.44 -24.62 1.40
CA GLU A 130 -9.60 -23.88 0.92
C GLU A 130 -10.40 -23.31 2.10
N ILE A 131 -10.67 -22.01 2.04
CA ILE A 131 -11.55 -21.31 2.98
C ILE A 131 -12.70 -20.73 2.18
N THR A 132 -13.93 -21.05 2.59
CA THR A 132 -15.14 -20.52 1.99
C THR A 132 -15.82 -19.55 2.96
N GLY A 133 -16.33 -18.45 2.43
CA GLY A 133 -17.10 -17.46 3.19
C GLY A 133 -18.26 -16.93 2.37
N ASN A 134 -19.29 -16.44 3.05
CA ASN A 134 -20.47 -15.83 2.43
C ASN A 134 -20.52 -14.35 2.81
N LEU A 135 -20.93 -13.50 1.86
CA LEU A 135 -21.13 -12.06 2.09
C LEU A 135 -22.63 -11.76 2.09
N ASN A 136 -23.16 -11.32 3.23
CA ASN A 136 -24.55 -10.92 3.35
C ASN A 136 -24.73 -9.49 2.84
N LEU A 137 -25.53 -9.32 1.79
CA LEU A 137 -25.76 -8.04 1.14
C LEU A 137 -27.23 -7.69 1.16
N SER A 138 -27.53 -6.40 1.33
CA SER A 138 -28.88 -5.87 1.16
C SER A 138 -29.33 -5.93 -0.30
N GLU A 139 -30.64 -5.94 -0.56
CA GLU A 139 -31.20 -5.92 -1.92
C GLU A 139 -30.67 -4.76 -2.77
N VAL A 140 -30.45 -3.60 -2.14
CA VAL A 140 -29.91 -2.41 -2.82
C VAL A 140 -28.46 -2.63 -3.25
N GLN A 141 -27.66 -3.32 -2.44
CA GLN A 141 -26.26 -3.65 -2.77
C GLN A 141 -26.20 -4.70 -3.86
N MET A 142 -27.06 -5.74 -3.80
CA MET A 142 -27.11 -6.77 -4.84
C MET A 142 -27.43 -6.19 -6.22
N LYS A 143 -28.34 -5.22 -6.30
CA LYS A 143 -28.67 -4.53 -7.57
C LYS A 143 -27.50 -3.77 -8.19
N LYS A 144 -26.48 -3.41 -7.40
CA LYS A 144 -25.28 -2.69 -7.85
C LYS A 144 -24.09 -3.61 -8.15
N LEU A 145 -24.19 -4.89 -7.79
CA LEU A 145 -23.15 -5.87 -8.05
C LEU A 145 -23.24 -6.36 -9.49
N ASN A 146 -22.14 -6.22 -10.20
CA ASN A 146 -21.86 -6.85 -11.46
C ASN A 146 -20.35 -7.16 -11.49
N PHE A 147 -19.90 -7.85 -12.54
CA PHE A 147 -18.49 -8.20 -12.71
C PHE A 147 -17.55 -7.01 -12.51
N THR A 148 -17.81 -5.88 -13.17
CA THR A 148 -16.99 -4.67 -13.10
C THR A 148 -16.91 -4.11 -11.68
N THR A 149 -18.05 -4.04 -10.97
CA THR A 149 -18.09 -3.57 -9.58
C THR A 149 -17.31 -4.49 -8.66
N ILE A 150 -17.47 -5.81 -8.80
CA ILE A 150 -16.78 -6.82 -8.00
C ILE A 150 -15.27 -6.75 -8.25
N GLN A 151 -14.85 -6.78 -9.51
CA GLN A 151 -13.46 -6.66 -9.92
C GLN A 151 -12.82 -5.37 -9.38
N SER A 152 -13.50 -4.23 -9.52
CA SER A 152 -13.01 -2.97 -8.99
C SER A 152 -12.81 -3.01 -7.47
N LYS A 153 -13.76 -3.60 -6.72
CA LYS A 153 -13.66 -3.74 -5.27
C LYS A 153 -12.54 -4.68 -4.84
N ILE A 154 -12.40 -5.82 -5.50
CA ILE A 154 -11.35 -6.79 -5.20
C ILE A 154 -9.97 -6.18 -5.48
N ILE A 155 -9.79 -5.57 -6.65
CA ILE A 155 -8.54 -4.90 -7.00
C ILE A 155 -8.29 -3.75 -6.02
N GLN A 156 -9.29 -2.97 -5.60
CA GLN A 156 -9.09 -1.92 -4.57
C GLN A 156 -8.62 -2.47 -3.22
N CYS A 157 -9.04 -3.67 -2.83
CA CYS A 157 -8.69 -4.27 -1.54
C CYS A 157 -7.37 -5.05 -1.56
N ALA A 158 -6.95 -5.56 -2.71
CA ALA A 158 -5.74 -6.38 -2.83
C ALA A 158 -5.03 -6.15 -4.16
N ASN A 159 -3.71 -6.20 -4.13
CA ASN A 159 -2.87 -6.05 -5.32
C ASN A 159 -2.83 -7.35 -6.16
N ILE A 160 -3.97 -7.73 -6.75
CA ILE A 160 -4.14 -8.97 -7.53
C ILE A 160 -4.72 -8.68 -8.93
N SER A 161 -4.66 -9.66 -9.84
CA SER A 161 -5.15 -9.55 -11.21
C SER A 161 -6.21 -10.60 -11.52
N SER A 162 -7.24 -10.25 -12.29
CA SER A 162 -8.23 -11.22 -12.75
C SER A 162 -7.60 -12.28 -13.66
N VAL A 163 -8.01 -13.53 -13.49
CA VAL A 163 -7.61 -14.65 -14.34
C VAL A 163 -8.71 -14.94 -15.37
N PRO A 164 -8.40 -14.97 -16.67
CA PRO A 164 -9.37 -15.36 -17.70
C PRO A 164 -9.89 -16.79 -17.51
N SER A 165 -11.12 -17.05 -17.95
CA SER A 165 -11.72 -18.40 -17.95
C SER A 165 -12.35 -18.72 -19.29
N SER A 166 -12.06 -19.90 -19.85
CA SER A 166 -12.71 -20.43 -21.04
C SER A 166 -14.04 -21.13 -20.73
N SER A 167 -14.41 -21.29 -19.45
CA SER A 167 -15.56 -22.11 -19.04
C SER A 167 -16.93 -21.52 -19.38
N GLY A 168 -17.01 -20.28 -19.85
CA GLY A 168 -18.26 -19.59 -20.22
C GLY A 168 -19.20 -19.27 -19.04
N ASP A 169 -18.89 -19.77 -17.84
CA ASP A 169 -19.65 -19.48 -16.62
C ASP A 169 -19.35 -18.05 -16.13
N SER A 170 -20.31 -17.16 -16.37
CA SER A 170 -20.22 -15.75 -15.99
C SER A 170 -20.43 -15.49 -14.50
N THR A 171 -20.70 -16.53 -13.70
CA THR A 171 -20.95 -16.40 -12.25
C THR A 171 -19.71 -16.67 -11.40
N ILE A 172 -18.66 -17.24 -11.99
CA ILE A 172 -17.41 -17.57 -11.30
C ILE A 172 -16.33 -16.57 -11.71
N TYR A 173 -15.80 -15.84 -10.73
CA TYR A 173 -14.70 -14.90 -10.92
C TYR A 173 -13.42 -15.46 -10.32
N ARG A 174 -12.32 -15.38 -11.06
CA ARG A 174 -11.00 -15.86 -10.67
C ARG A 174 -10.03 -14.68 -10.59
N TYR A 175 -9.19 -14.67 -9.56
CA TYR A 175 -8.18 -13.65 -9.29
C TYR A 175 -6.89 -14.30 -8.77
#